data_AF-A0A3D5DDW4-F1
#
_entry.id   AF-A0A3D5DDW4-F1
#
_cell.length_a   1.000
_cell.length_b   1.000
_cell.length_c   1.000
_cell.angle_alpha   90.00
_cell.angle_beta   90.00
_cell.angle_gamma   90.00
#
_symmetry.space_group_name_H-M   'P 1'
#
loop_
_entity.id
_entity.type
_entity.pdbx_description
1 polymer ?
#
loop_
_entity_poly.entity_id
_entity_poly.type
_entity_poly.pdbx_seq_one_letter_code
_entity_poly.pdbx_strand_id
1 'polypeptide(L)' 'TTDVAKFSRYKTGQECANCQLYLGEGDSEVGGCPLFAGKTVAAKGWCASWVLKAS' A
#
# COMPACT_ATOMS: atom_id res chain seq x y z
N THR A 1 -13.58 -2.16 3.55
CA THR A 1 -13.30 -3.42 4.28
C THR A 1 -12.46 -4.30 3.40
N THR A 2 -11.24 -4.66 3.83
CA THR A 2 -10.37 -5.58 3.06
C THR A 2 -10.88 -6.99 3.27
N ASP A 3 -11.35 -7.64 2.21
CA ASP A 3 -11.84 -9.02 2.26
C ASP A 3 -10.65 -9.98 2.41
N VAL A 4 -10.12 -10.06 3.62
CA VAL A 4 -8.92 -10.85 3.98
C VAL A 4 -9.05 -12.33 3.64
N ALA A 5 -10.28 -12.85 3.50
CA ALA A 5 -10.56 -14.23 3.07
C ALA A 5 -10.10 -14.52 1.63
N LYS A 6 -10.15 -13.53 0.73
CA LYS A 6 -9.66 -13.67 -0.65
C LYS A 6 -8.15 -13.40 -0.80
N PHE A 7 -7.53 -12.77 0.18
CA PHE A 7 -6.16 -12.29 0.10
C PHE A 7 -5.27 -12.95 1.13
N SER A 8 -4.98 -14.24 0.96
CA SER A 8 -4.08 -15.02 1.83
C SER A 8 -2.66 -14.44 1.95
N ARG A 9 -2.30 -13.48 1.07
CA ARG A 9 -1.01 -12.77 1.10
C ARG A 9 -1.01 -11.54 2.02
N TYR A 10 -2.19 -11.04 2.41
CA TYR A 10 -2.29 -9.95 3.37
C TYR A 10 -1.78 -10.43 4.73
N LYS A 11 -0.87 -9.65 5.32
CA LYS A 11 -0.47 -9.79 6.71
C LYS A 11 -0.80 -8.51 7.44
N THR A 12 -1.23 -8.63 8.70
CA THR A 12 -1.47 -7.47 9.57
C THR A 12 -0.24 -6.57 9.59
N GLY A 13 -0.46 -5.26 9.43
CA GLY A 13 0.59 -4.25 9.37
C GLY A 13 1.16 -4.02 7.97
N GLN A 14 0.69 -4.70 6.92
CA GLN A 14 1.04 -4.33 5.55
C GLN A 14 0.16 -3.17 5.09
N GLU A 15 0.78 -2.01 4.85
CA GLU A 15 0.09 -0.78 4.46
C GLU A 15 0.84 -0.12 3.28
N CYS A 16 0.18 0.70 2.49
CA CYS A 16 0.85 1.48 1.45
C CYS A 16 2.00 2.31 2.05
N ALA A 17 1.82 2.90 3.23
CA ALA A 17 2.84 3.69 3.93
C ALA A 17 4.18 2.95 4.14
N ASN A 18 4.17 1.62 4.31
CA ASN A 18 5.37 0.80 4.47
C ASN A 18 5.69 -0.09 3.24
N CYS A 19 5.07 0.23 2.10
CA CYS A 19 5.30 -0.44 0.82
C CYS A 19 6.46 0.22 0.05
N GLN A 20 7.35 -0.58 -0.54
CA GLN A 20 8.45 -0.10 -1.41
C GLN A 20 7.95 0.77 -2.58
N LEU A 21 6.74 0.50 -3.07
CA LEU A 21 6.16 1.16 -4.24
C LEU A 21 5.41 2.46 -3.92
N TYR A 22 5.23 2.78 -2.64
CA TYR A 22 4.50 3.98 -2.26
C TYR A 22 5.39 5.22 -2.44
N LEU A 23 4.84 6.20 -3.16
CA LEU A 23 5.49 7.46 -3.53
C LEU A 23 4.93 8.64 -2.73
N GLY A 24 4.15 8.38 -1.67
CA GLY A 24 3.72 9.44 -0.74
C GLY A 24 4.84 9.83 0.21
N GLU A 25 4.84 11.09 0.63
CA GLU A 25 5.87 11.67 1.50
C GLU A 25 5.37 11.81 2.94
N GLY A 26 6.25 11.55 3.92
CA GLY A 26 6.00 11.80 5.34
C GLY A 26 4.68 11.19 5.85
N ASP A 27 3.88 12.03 6.52
CA ASP A 27 2.57 11.71 7.09
C ASP A 27 1.41 11.85 6.10
N SER A 28 1.68 11.90 4.78
CA SER A 28 0.62 12.05 3.78
C SER A 28 -0.37 10.89 3.83
N GLU A 29 -1.65 11.20 4.01
CA GLU A 29 -2.75 10.23 4.07
C GLU A 29 -2.98 9.50 2.74
N VAL A 30 -2.51 10.08 1.64
CA VAL A 30 -2.54 9.53 0.29
C VAL A 30 -1.22 9.77 -0.43
N GLY A 31 -0.88 8.90 -1.37
CA GLY A 31 0.35 9.02 -2.15
C GLY A 31 0.25 8.32 -3.50
N GLY A 32 1.22 8.59 -4.37
CA GLY A 32 1.31 7.89 -5.65
C GLY A 32 1.70 6.42 -5.47
N CYS A 33 1.31 5.58 -6.42
CA CYS A 33 1.83 4.21 -6.55
C CYS A 33 1.96 3.92 -8.05
N PRO A 34 3.13 3.47 -8.56
CA PRO A 34 3.35 3.28 -9.99
C PRO A 34 2.43 2.24 -10.62
N LEU A 35 1.87 1.32 -9.82
CA LEU A 35 0.87 0.35 -10.26
C LEU A 35 -0.50 0.99 -10.55
N PHE A 36 -0.75 2.18 -10.02
CA PHE A 36 -1.99 2.94 -10.17
C PHE A 36 -1.69 4.30 -10.80
N ALA A 37 -1.11 4.28 -12.01
CA ALA A 37 -0.74 5.49 -12.73
C ALA A 37 -1.91 6.49 -12.83
N GLY A 38 -1.63 7.76 -12.51
CA GLY A 38 -2.63 8.83 -12.50
C GLY A 38 -3.65 8.77 -11.36
N LYS A 39 -3.47 7.87 -10.37
CA LYS A 39 -4.30 7.78 -9.17
C LYS A 39 -3.45 7.88 -7.91
N THR A 40 -4.10 8.25 -6.81
CA THR A 40 -3.54 8.18 -5.47
C THR A 40 -4.08 6.97 -4.72
N VAL A 41 -3.26 6.40 -3.85
CA VAL A 41 -3.63 5.33 -2.92
C VAL A 41 -3.55 5.84 -1.50
N ALA A 42 -4.46 5.39 -0.63
CA ALA A 42 -4.41 5.74 0.79
C ALA A 42 -3.19 5.10 1.46
N ALA A 43 -2.51 5.84 2.32
CA ALA A 43 -1.35 5.37 3.08
C ALA A 43 -1.70 4.13 3.93
N LYS A 44 -2.90 4.11 4.52
CA LYS A 44 -3.46 2.98 5.29
C LYS A 44 -4.11 1.90 4.42
N GLY A 45 -4.03 2.04 3.09
CA GLY A 45 -4.53 1.06 2.14
C GLY A 45 -3.59 -0.13 1.99
N TRP A 46 -4.04 -1.15 1.26
CA TRP A 46 -3.23 -2.31 0.91
C TRP A 46 -3.66 -2.85 -0.46
N CYS A 47 -2.73 -3.46 -1.20
CA CYS A 47 -3.04 -4.20 -2.42
C CYS A 47 -2.22 -5.49 -2.50
N ALA A 48 -2.64 -6.44 -3.34
CA ALA A 48 -1.99 -7.75 -3.48
C ALA A 48 -0.54 -7.68 -3.99
N SER A 49 -0.13 -6.54 -4.58
CA SER A 49 1.24 -6.27 -5.02
C SER A 49 2.08 -5.52 -3.97
N TRP A 50 1.63 -5.49 -2.72
CA TRP A 50 2.41 -4.92 -1.62
C TRP A 50 3.78 -5.62 -1.51
N VAL A 51 4.83 -4.82 -1.36
CA VAL A 51 6.20 -5.28 -1.17
C VAL A 51 6.79 -4.49 -0.01
N LEU A 52 7.37 -5.19 0.97
CA LEU A 52 8.00 -4.54 2.12
C LEU A 52 9.06 -3.54 1.63
N LYS A 53 9.03 -2.31 2.15
CA LYS A 53 10.08 -1.33 1.90
C LYS A 53 11.42 -1.91 2.35
N ALA A 54 12.37 -2.04 1.43
CA ALA A 54 13.72 -2.41 1.80
C ALA A 54 14.30 -1.20 2.56
N SER A 55 14.64 -1.44 3.82
CA SER A 55 15.41 -0.51 4.67
C SER A 55 16.82 -0.32 4.12
#